data_AF-A0A7W9PRE1-F1
#
_entry.id   AF-A0A7W9PRE1-F1
#
_cell.length_a   1.000
_cell.length_b   1.000
_cell.length_c   1.000
_cell.angle_alpha   90.00
_cell.angle_beta   90.00
_cell.angle_gamma   90.00
#
_symmetry.space_group_name_H-M   'P 1'
#
loop_
_entity.id
_entity.type
_entity.pdbx_description
1 polymer ?
#
loop_
_entity_poly.entity_id
_entity_poly.type
_entity_poly.pdbx_seq_one_letter_code
_entity_poly.pdbx_strand_id
1 'polypeptide(L)'
;MNVNEELLLELAQSLLEVFRVSRGALHGVFQGSHEAALFEAQGGVIGPGGFNHLGSVLQTAQAIETRRDAAILALNRIQGIEPALGVRVRALVEPVLRLSGDYLRIARETGNAADVLRQTDPTRFQGVVLGQGGLGPEIGRTQAALVTNQINAMSAQLTARGIEPRLIPSTQPALQSVITSIRQLPLDGREAVAKLAGALSSMRLLFSQSLARASLIGRARLTAAILSIEGALVEIGSRLTTPLILINGSEMRRLMGIPDISS
;
A
#
# COMPACT_ATOMS: atom_id res chain seq x y z
N MET A 1 0.62 -32.55 -7.24
CA MET A 1 0.49 -31.15 -7.72
C MET A 1 1.73 -30.86 -8.54
N ASN A 2 1.62 -30.15 -9.67
CA ASN A 2 2.80 -29.80 -10.47
C ASN A 2 3.63 -28.75 -9.69
N VAL A 3 4.96 -28.83 -9.68
CA VAL A 3 5.84 -27.86 -8.99
C VAL A 3 5.50 -26.41 -9.39
N ASN A 4 5.09 -26.20 -10.64
CA ASN A 4 4.64 -24.89 -11.10
C ASN A 4 3.34 -24.42 -10.43
N GLU A 5 2.39 -25.32 -10.16
CA GLU A 5 1.12 -24.99 -9.49
C GLU A 5 1.35 -24.61 -8.03
N GLU A 6 2.25 -25.32 -7.33
CA GLU A 6 2.63 -25.00 -5.94
C GLU A 6 3.27 -23.60 -5.84
N LEU A 7 4.19 -23.27 -6.75
CA LEU A 7 4.84 -21.95 -6.76
C LEU A 7 3.87 -20.81 -7.13
N LEU A 8 2.90 -21.07 -8.00
CA LEU A 8 1.85 -20.10 -8.33
C LEU A 8 0.91 -19.86 -7.14
N LEU A 9 0.61 -20.90 -6.37
CA LEU A 9 -0.15 -20.79 -5.13
C LEU A 9 0.63 -20.02 -4.05
N GLU A 10 1.92 -20.29 -3.87
CA GLU A 10 2.81 -19.54 -2.96
C GLU A 10 2.84 -18.04 -3.33
N LEU A 11 2.96 -17.73 -4.63
CA LEU A 11 2.91 -16.36 -5.12
C LEU A 11 1.55 -15.71 -4.81
N ALA A 12 0.46 -16.40 -5.12
CA ALA A 12 -0.89 -15.89 -4.86
C ALA A 12 -1.07 -15.57 -3.38
N GLN A 13 -0.73 -16.48 -2.47
CA GLN A 13 -0.81 -16.28 -1.02
C GLN A 13 0.06 -15.11 -0.53
N SER A 14 1.27 -14.98 -1.07
CA SER A 14 2.15 -13.86 -0.72
C SER A 14 1.55 -12.51 -1.15
N LEU A 15 0.95 -12.46 -2.34
CA LEU A 15 0.23 -11.27 -2.82
C LEU A 15 -0.99 -10.98 -1.94
N LEU A 16 -1.77 -12.00 -1.54
CA LEU A 16 -2.91 -11.85 -0.62
C LEU A 16 -2.51 -11.09 0.66
N GLU A 17 -1.38 -11.48 1.23
CA GLU A 17 -0.87 -10.87 2.45
C GLU A 17 -0.39 -9.43 2.23
N VAL A 18 0.27 -9.12 1.09
CA VAL A 18 0.62 -7.74 0.72
C VAL A 18 -0.63 -6.87 0.62
N PHE A 19 -1.69 -7.38 0.02
CA PHE A 19 -2.97 -6.68 -0.10
C PHE A 19 -3.62 -6.40 1.24
N ARG A 20 -3.60 -7.38 2.15
CA ARG A 20 -4.18 -7.25 3.49
C ARG A 20 -3.54 -6.11 4.28
N VAL A 21 -2.22 -5.97 4.23
CA VAL A 21 -1.54 -4.85 4.91
C VAL A 21 -1.81 -3.53 4.19
N SER A 22 -1.72 -3.53 2.86
CA SER A 22 -1.87 -2.32 2.02
C SER A 22 -3.26 -1.70 2.06
N ARG A 23 -4.32 -2.46 2.37
CA ARG A 23 -5.69 -1.94 2.56
C ARG A 23 -5.94 -1.30 3.92
N GLY A 24 -4.91 -1.15 4.76
CA GLY A 24 -5.05 -0.43 6.02
C GLY A 24 -5.30 -1.29 7.26
N ALA A 25 -4.89 -2.56 7.25
CA ALA A 25 -4.94 -3.42 8.44
C ALA A 25 -4.03 -2.93 9.57
N LEU A 26 -3.01 -2.11 9.24
CA LEU A 26 -2.11 -1.47 10.20
C LEU A 26 -2.15 0.05 10.00
N HIS A 27 -1.94 0.80 11.08
CA HIS A 27 -2.04 2.27 11.06
C HIS A 27 -0.90 2.93 10.27
N GLY A 28 0.28 2.30 10.24
CA GLY A 28 1.47 2.85 9.61
C GLY A 28 1.44 2.96 8.08
N VAL A 29 0.32 2.65 7.41
CA VAL A 29 0.14 2.97 5.97
C VAL A 29 -0.49 4.35 5.73
N PHE A 30 -1.06 4.97 6.77
CA PHE A 30 -1.84 6.20 6.59
C PHE A 30 -1.00 7.45 6.77
N GLN A 31 -1.30 8.46 5.96
CA GLN A 31 -0.67 9.78 6.01
C GLN A 31 -0.55 10.33 7.44
N GLY A 32 -1.64 10.26 8.21
CA GLY A 32 -1.69 10.77 9.58
C GLY A 32 -0.66 10.15 10.52
N SER A 33 -0.34 8.85 10.36
CA SER A 33 0.67 8.19 11.20
C SER A 33 2.08 8.66 10.90
N HIS A 34 2.37 8.97 9.63
CA HIS A 34 3.67 9.53 9.26
C HIS A 34 3.83 10.97 9.73
N GLU A 35 2.78 11.81 9.59
CA GLU A 35 2.85 13.18 10.09
C GLU A 35 2.96 13.24 11.63
N ALA A 36 2.22 12.37 12.32
CA ALA A 36 2.32 12.22 13.77
C ALA A 36 3.73 11.82 14.21
N ALA A 37 4.36 10.86 13.51
CA ALA A 37 5.73 10.46 13.80
C ALA A 37 6.73 11.63 13.71
N LEU A 38 6.59 12.50 12.70
CA LEU A 38 7.44 13.69 12.56
C LEU A 38 7.17 14.73 13.64
N PHE A 39 5.93 14.88 14.09
CA PHE A 39 5.57 15.81 15.16
C PHE A 39 6.07 15.35 16.52
N GLU A 40 5.93 14.06 16.83
CA GLU A 40 6.43 13.44 18.06
C GLU A 40 7.96 13.45 18.14
N ALA A 41 8.64 13.30 17.00
CA ALA A 41 10.09 13.44 16.90
C ALA A 41 10.61 14.80 17.39
N GLN A 42 9.75 15.81 17.41
CA GLN A 42 10.06 17.18 17.82
C GLN A 42 9.49 17.54 19.19
N GLY A 43 9.08 16.53 19.97
CA GLY A 43 8.58 16.70 21.35
C GLY A 43 7.08 16.99 21.46
N GLY A 44 6.35 16.95 20.34
CA GLY A 44 4.89 17.04 20.33
C GLY A 44 4.22 15.77 20.86
N VAL A 45 2.98 15.88 21.31
CA VAL A 45 2.19 14.75 21.81
C VAL A 45 0.88 14.60 21.04
N ILE A 46 0.58 13.39 20.57
CA ILE A 46 -0.69 13.05 19.92
C ILE A 46 -1.59 12.28 20.90
N GLY A 47 -2.71 12.92 21.28
CA GLY A 47 -3.68 12.33 22.21
C GLY A 47 -3.15 12.10 23.63
N PRO A 48 -4.01 11.71 24.57
CA PRO A 48 -3.65 11.57 25.98
C PRO A 48 -2.89 10.27 26.32
N GLY A 49 -2.90 9.28 25.42
CA GLY A 49 -2.39 7.92 25.69
C GLY A 49 -0.94 7.64 25.30
N GLY A 50 -0.26 8.58 24.63
CA GLY A 50 1.12 8.39 24.17
C GLY A 50 1.27 7.20 23.21
N PHE A 51 0.93 7.40 21.94
CA PHE A 51 1.10 6.37 20.91
C PHE A 51 2.44 6.55 20.20
N ASN A 52 3.22 5.48 20.02
CA ASN A 52 4.47 5.54 19.26
C ASN A 52 4.19 5.43 17.76
N HIS A 53 3.92 6.56 17.10
CA HIS A 53 3.57 6.56 15.68
C HIS A 53 4.72 6.11 14.78
N LEU A 54 5.96 6.50 15.10
CA LEU A 54 7.11 6.03 14.33
C LEU A 54 7.28 4.52 14.42
N GLY A 55 7.14 3.95 15.63
CA GLY A 55 7.18 2.51 15.82
C GLY A 55 6.11 1.79 15.00
N SER A 56 4.89 2.32 14.95
CA SER A 56 3.80 1.77 14.13
C SER A 56 4.09 1.85 12.61
N VAL A 57 4.65 2.96 12.13
CA VAL A 57 5.09 3.13 10.73
C VAL A 57 6.15 2.11 10.36
N LEU A 58 7.20 1.97 11.18
CA LEU A 58 8.29 1.04 10.93
C LEU A 58 7.86 -0.43 11.02
N GLN A 59 7.00 -0.77 11.99
CA GLN A 59 6.42 -2.12 12.10
C GLN A 59 5.55 -2.45 10.88
N THR A 60 4.78 -1.48 10.39
CA THR A 60 3.95 -1.64 9.20
C THR A 60 4.82 -1.81 7.95
N ALA A 61 5.90 -1.04 7.83
CA ALA A 61 6.87 -1.18 6.75
C ALA A 61 7.52 -2.57 6.77
N GLN A 62 8.00 -3.05 7.93
CA GLN A 62 8.57 -4.39 8.06
C GLN A 62 7.55 -5.49 7.69
N ALA A 63 6.28 -5.31 8.07
CA ALA A 63 5.21 -6.21 7.71
C ALA A 63 4.97 -6.26 6.19
N ILE A 64 5.10 -5.13 5.48
CA ILE A 64 5.02 -5.05 4.02
C ILE A 64 6.26 -5.69 3.37
N GLU A 65 7.45 -5.39 3.88
CA GLU A 65 8.74 -5.86 3.34
C GLU A 65 8.81 -7.39 3.35
N THR A 66 8.56 -8.02 4.49
CA THR A 66 8.55 -9.50 4.62
C THR A 66 7.61 -10.16 3.61
N ARG A 67 6.42 -9.60 3.40
CA ARG A 67 5.41 -10.17 2.48
C ARG A 67 5.78 -9.94 1.01
N ARG A 68 6.33 -8.76 0.71
CA ARG A 68 6.84 -8.42 -0.62
C ARG A 68 8.02 -9.30 -0.99
N ASP A 69 8.93 -9.55 -0.07
CA ASP A 69 10.10 -10.40 -0.30
C ASP A 69 9.70 -11.86 -0.53
N ALA A 70 8.68 -12.36 0.18
CA ALA A 70 8.09 -13.67 -0.11
C ALA A 70 7.52 -13.75 -1.53
N ALA A 71 6.79 -12.73 -1.99
CA ALA A 71 6.26 -12.67 -3.35
C ALA A 71 7.40 -12.61 -4.39
N ILE A 72 8.45 -11.83 -4.14
CA ILE A 72 9.64 -11.74 -5.02
C ILE A 72 10.38 -13.07 -5.07
N LEU A 73 10.51 -13.77 -3.95
CA LEU A 73 11.13 -15.09 -3.89
C LEU A 73 10.35 -16.11 -4.72
N ALA A 74 9.02 -16.14 -4.60
CA ALA A 74 8.16 -16.98 -5.42
C ALA A 74 8.31 -16.68 -6.92
N LEU A 75 8.35 -15.39 -7.30
CA LEU A 75 8.60 -14.98 -8.69
C LEU A 75 9.98 -15.44 -9.20
N ASN A 76 11.02 -15.32 -8.38
CA ASN A 76 12.37 -15.75 -8.73
C ASN A 76 12.43 -17.27 -8.94
N ARG A 77 11.72 -18.05 -8.10
CA ARG A 77 11.59 -19.51 -8.27
C ARG A 77 10.89 -19.88 -9.56
N ILE A 78 9.74 -19.24 -9.87
CA ILE A 78 9.03 -19.45 -11.14
C ILE A 78 9.94 -19.12 -12.33
N GLN A 79 10.69 -18.02 -12.26
CA GLN A 79 11.63 -17.62 -13.31
C GLN A 79 12.80 -18.59 -13.46
N GLY A 80 13.28 -19.20 -12.38
CA GLY A 80 14.35 -20.20 -12.43
C GLY A 80 13.93 -21.51 -13.12
N ILE A 81 12.67 -21.91 -12.96
CA ILE A 81 12.11 -23.13 -13.57
C ILE A 81 11.63 -22.86 -15.00
N GLU A 82 10.89 -21.78 -15.20
CA GLU A 82 10.29 -21.42 -16.49
C GLU A 82 10.49 -19.92 -16.77
N PRO A 83 11.65 -19.51 -17.33
CA PRO A 83 12.02 -18.10 -17.46
C PRO A 83 10.98 -17.25 -18.22
N ALA A 84 10.42 -17.79 -19.30
CA ALA A 84 9.42 -17.10 -20.10
C ALA A 84 8.09 -16.87 -19.36
N LEU A 85 7.71 -17.78 -18.46
CA LEU A 85 6.55 -17.64 -17.59
C LEU A 85 6.86 -16.64 -16.46
N GLY A 86 8.02 -16.76 -15.81
CA GLY A 86 8.44 -15.87 -14.72
C GLY A 86 8.48 -14.40 -15.10
N VAL A 87 9.02 -14.07 -16.29
CA VAL A 87 9.02 -12.69 -16.80
C VAL A 87 7.60 -12.15 -16.97
N ARG A 88 6.68 -12.98 -17.49
CA ARG A 88 5.28 -12.58 -17.71
C ARG A 88 4.53 -12.42 -16.40
N VAL A 89 4.64 -13.38 -15.49
CA VAL A 89 4.00 -13.34 -14.18
C VAL A 89 4.51 -12.15 -13.37
N ARG A 90 5.81 -11.86 -13.41
CA ARG A 90 6.38 -10.65 -12.79
C ARG A 90 5.74 -9.38 -13.34
N ALA A 91 5.67 -9.24 -14.66
CA ALA A 91 5.05 -8.06 -15.28
C ALA A 91 3.58 -7.88 -14.88
N LEU A 92 2.85 -8.99 -14.67
CA LEU A 92 1.44 -8.97 -14.27
C LEU A 92 1.25 -8.48 -12.83
N VAL A 93 2.18 -8.79 -11.92
CA VAL A 93 2.06 -8.47 -10.48
C VAL A 93 2.82 -7.20 -10.08
N GLU A 94 3.63 -6.65 -11.00
CA GLU A 94 4.43 -5.44 -10.82
C GLU A 94 3.67 -4.23 -10.23
N PRO A 95 2.41 -3.92 -10.62
CA PRO A 95 1.69 -2.78 -10.04
C PRO A 95 1.60 -2.80 -8.50
N VAL A 96 1.48 -4.00 -7.91
CA VAL A 96 1.34 -4.18 -6.46
C VAL A 96 2.70 -4.17 -5.77
N LEU A 97 3.71 -4.75 -6.42
CA LEU A 97 5.10 -4.67 -5.94
C LEU A 97 5.61 -3.22 -5.95
N ARG A 98 5.16 -2.41 -6.90
CA ARG A 98 5.44 -0.97 -6.94
C ARG A 98 4.75 -0.22 -5.81
N LEU A 99 3.45 -0.42 -5.62
CA LEU A 99 2.70 0.22 -4.53
C LEU A 99 3.31 -0.09 -3.15
N SER A 100 3.65 -1.36 -2.91
CA SER A 100 4.34 -1.76 -1.68
C SER A 100 5.74 -1.14 -1.57
N GLY A 101 6.49 -1.06 -2.66
CA GLY A 101 7.77 -0.35 -2.72
C GLY A 101 7.65 1.13 -2.35
N ASP A 102 6.60 1.82 -2.81
CA ASP A 102 6.34 3.21 -2.45
C ASP A 102 6.08 3.37 -0.95
N TYR A 103 5.26 2.51 -0.35
CA TYR A 103 5.03 2.53 1.10
C TYR A 103 6.32 2.32 1.91
N LEU A 104 7.17 1.36 1.50
CA LEU A 104 8.46 1.11 2.15
C LEU A 104 9.40 2.30 2.05
N ARG A 105 9.48 2.91 0.86
CA ARG A 105 10.28 4.11 0.62
C ARG A 105 9.83 5.26 1.51
N ILE A 106 8.54 5.57 1.52
CA ILE A 106 7.97 6.69 2.31
C ILE A 106 8.16 6.45 3.81
N ALA A 107 8.01 5.22 4.30
CA ALA A 107 8.28 4.87 5.70
C ALA A 107 9.75 5.08 6.09
N ARG A 108 10.69 4.70 5.23
CA ARG A 108 12.12 4.95 5.43
C ARG A 108 12.46 6.44 5.43
N GLU A 109 11.94 7.18 4.46
CA GLU A 109 12.08 8.65 4.40
C GLU A 109 11.53 9.31 5.68
N THR A 110 10.39 8.83 6.19
CA THR A 110 9.79 9.31 7.44
C THR A 110 10.67 9.01 8.65
N GLY A 111 11.21 7.78 8.75
CA GLY A 111 12.14 7.40 9.83
C GLY A 111 13.39 8.26 9.84
N ASN A 112 14.04 8.42 8.69
CA ASN A 112 15.22 9.27 8.55
C ASN A 112 14.92 10.73 8.91
N ALA A 113 13.79 11.28 8.46
CA ALA A 113 13.38 12.64 8.80
C ALA A 113 13.08 12.80 10.30
N ALA A 114 12.42 11.82 10.93
CA ALA A 114 12.18 11.82 12.37
C ALA A 114 13.49 11.81 13.15
N ASP A 115 14.49 11.03 12.73
CA ASP A 115 15.79 10.98 13.39
C ASP A 115 16.56 12.30 13.26
N VAL A 116 16.53 12.95 12.08
CA VAL A 116 17.10 14.29 11.90
C VAL A 116 16.39 15.29 12.81
N LEU A 117 15.06 15.30 12.83
CA LEU A 117 14.28 16.24 13.65
C LEU A 117 14.50 16.03 15.15
N ARG A 118 14.72 14.80 15.63
CA ARG A 118 15.11 14.53 17.02
C ARG A 118 16.48 15.11 17.37
N GLN A 119 17.36 15.23 16.40
CA GLN A 119 18.71 15.77 16.63
C GLN A 119 18.71 17.30 16.56
N THR A 120 17.94 17.88 15.64
CA THR A 120 17.99 19.31 15.34
C THR A 120 16.92 20.12 16.06
N ASP A 121 15.73 19.54 16.28
CA ASP A 121 14.54 20.23 16.79
C ASP A 121 13.78 19.39 17.86
N PRO A 122 14.45 18.70 18.80
CA PRO A 122 13.83 17.69 19.68
C PRO A 122 12.69 18.20 20.58
N THR A 123 12.67 19.49 20.88
CA THR A 123 11.73 20.11 21.82
C THR A 123 10.88 21.20 21.19
N ARG A 124 10.94 21.36 19.86
CA ARG A 124 10.24 22.45 19.14
C ARG A 124 8.74 22.46 19.42
N PHE A 125 8.13 21.29 19.56
CA PHE A 125 6.72 21.12 19.89
C PHE A 125 6.49 20.67 21.34
N GLN A 126 7.47 20.82 22.24
CA GLN A 126 7.31 20.45 23.63
C GLN A 126 6.10 21.16 24.27
N GLY A 127 5.21 20.38 24.89
CA GLY A 127 3.97 20.90 25.47
C GLY A 127 2.93 21.35 24.44
N VAL A 128 3.06 20.96 23.17
CA VAL A 128 1.98 21.04 22.17
C VAL A 128 1.32 19.67 22.10
N VAL A 129 0.02 19.63 22.38
CA VAL A 129 -0.80 18.42 22.30
C VAL A 129 -1.78 18.58 21.15
N LEU A 130 -1.78 17.64 20.22
CA LEU A 130 -2.75 17.56 19.12
C LEU A 130 -3.69 16.38 19.34
N GLY A 131 -4.86 16.42 18.71
CA GLY A 131 -5.79 15.30 18.75
C GLY A 131 -6.56 15.10 20.06
N GLN A 132 -6.85 16.16 20.82
CA GLN A 132 -7.79 16.13 21.98
C GLN A 132 -9.24 15.74 21.62
N GLY A 133 -9.48 15.28 20.40
CA GLY A 133 -10.70 14.57 20.01
C GLY A 133 -10.53 13.90 18.66
N GLY A 134 -9.35 13.29 18.39
CA GLY A 134 -8.92 13.18 16.98
C GLY A 134 -8.28 11.93 16.38
N LEU A 135 -7.38 11.21 17.07
CA LEU A 135 -6.30 10.52 16.34
C LEU A 135 -5.99 9.08 16.76
N GLY A 136 -6.87 8.48 17.57
CA GLY A 136 -6.87 7.03 17.77
C GLY A 136 -7.51 6.27 16.59
N PRO A 137 -7.55 4.92 16.64
CA PRO A 137 -8.27 4.11 15.65
C PRO A 137 -9.75 4.47 15.46
N GLU A 138 -10.31 5.16 16.45
CA GLU A 138 -11.74 5.39 16.60
C GLU A 138 -12.23 6.72 16.00
N ILE A 139 -11.34 7.55 15.46
CA ILE A 139 -11.71 8.90 15.01
C ILE A 139 -11.50 9.03 13.51
N GLY A 140 -12.49 9.65 12.86
CA GLY A 140 -12.55 9.81 11.41
C GLY A 140 -11.25 10.41 10.89
N ARG A 141 -10.49 9.60 10.15
CA ARG A 141 -9.24 10.00 9.48
C ARG A 141 -9.57 10.95 8.33
N THR A 142 -9.94 12.17 8.70
CA THR A 142 -10.30 13.26 7.79
C THR A 142 -9.08 14.12 7.55
N GLN A 143 -9.09 14.89 6.45
CA GLN A 143 -8.03 15.86 6.18
C GLN A 143 -7.83 16.83 7.36
N ALA A 144 -8.91 17.30 8.00
CA ALA A 144 -8.84 18.23 9.13
C ALA A 144 -8.09 17.64 10.34
N ALA A 145 -8.12 16.31 10.51
CA ALA A 145 -7.42 15.62 11.59
C ALA A 145 -5.91 15.49 11.32
N LEU A 146 -5.42 15.74 10.10
CA LEU A 146 -3.98 15.68 9.83
C LEU A 146 -3.21 16.68 10.69
N VAL A 147 -2.05 16.26 11.19
CA VAL A 147 -1.18 17.07 12.05
C VAL A 147 -0.79 18.38 11.37
N THR A 148 -0.47 18.33 10.08
CA THR A 148 -0.18 19.54 9.29
C THR A 148 -1.32 20.55 9.34
N ASN A 149 -2.57 20.08 9.23
CA ASN A 149 -3.74 20.95 9.24
C ASN A 149 -4.05 21.47 10.65
N GLN A 150 -3.84 20.66 11.69
CA GLN A 150 -3.95 21.12 13.07
C GLN A 150 -2.89 22.17 13.43
N ILE A 151 -1.63 21.98 13.00
CA ILE A 151 -0.56 22.98 13.16
C ILE A 151 -0.94 24.30 12.48
N ASN A 152 -1.48 24.24 11.26
CA ASN A 152 -1.95 25.42 10.53
C ASN A 152 -3.10 26.13 11.26
N ALA A 153 -4.07 25.37 11.80
CA ALA A 153 -5.17 25.92 12.58
C ALA A 153 -4.69 26.59 13.88
N MET A 154 -3.62 26.08 14.48
CA MET A 154 -3.00 26.62 15.70
C MET A 154 -1.91 27.67 15.43
N SER A 155 -1.79 28.17 14.20
CA SER A 155 -0.65 29.00 13.77
C SER A 155 -0.40 30.22 14.66
N ALA A 156 -1.45 30.95 15.04
CA ALA A 156 -1.33 32.12 15.93
C ALA A 156 -0.81 31.74 17.32
N GLN A 157 -1.30 30.64 17.90
CA GLN A 157 -0.88 30.14 19.20
C GLN A 157 0.57 29.65 19.19
N LEU A 158 0.98 28.94 18.14
CA LEU A 158 2.35 28.46 17.98
C LEU A 158 3.32 29.63 17.78
N THR A 159 2.94 30.60 16.94
CA THR A 159 3.75 31.81 16.71
C THR A 159 3.92 32.63 17.99
N ALA A 160 2.86 32.77 18.80
CA ALA A 160 2.93 33.44 20.11
C ALA A 160 3.88 32.74 21.10
N ARG A 161 4.12 31.43 20.92
CA ARG A 161 5.10 30.63 21.66
C ARG A 161 6.49 30.61 21.02
N GLY A 162 6.72 31.37 19.93
CA GLY A 162 7.98 31.38 19.19
C GLY A 162 8.22 30.13 18.32
N ILE A 163 7.16 29.35 18.04
CA ILE A 163 7.24 28.11 17.26
C ILE A 163 6.79 28.38 15.81
N GLU A 164 7.62 28.03 14.83
CA GLU A 164 7.23 28.08 13.42
C GLU A 164 6.03 27.12 13.16
N PRO A 165 4.90 27.60 12.61
CA PRO A 165 3.69 26.80 12.43
C PRO A 165 3.78 25.91 11.18
N ARG A 166 4.79 25.04 11.13
CA ARG A 166 5.01 24.04 10.09
C ARG A 166 5.46 22.73 10.70
N LEU A 167 5.07 21.59 10.12
CA LEU A 167 5.51 20.28 10.60
C LEU A 167 7.02 20.05 10.43
N ILE A 168 7.58 20.48 9.30
CA ILE A 168 9.02 20.54 9.08
C ILE A 168 9.43 22.02 9.07
N PRO A 169 10.37 22.43 9.93
CA PRO A 169 10.79 23.83 9.99
C PRO A 169 11.49 24.26 8.70
N SER A 170 11.43 25.55 8.40
CA SER A 170 12.06 26.15 7.22
C SER A 170 13.59 26.00 7.18
N THR A 171 14.20 25.82 8.36
CA THR A 171 15.63 25.52 8.54
C THR A 171 16.03 24.14 8.03
N GLN A 172 15.07 23.25 7.75
CA GLN A 172 15.29 21.90 7.22
C GLN A 172 14.70 21.72 5.81
N PRO A 173 15.13 22.51 4.80
CA PRO A 173 14.55 22.46 3.46
C PRO A 173 14.72 21.10 2.78
N ALA A 174 15.78 20.36 3.10
CA ALA A 174 16.05 19.03 2.58
C ALA A 174 14.98 18.00 2.96
N LEU A 175 14.28 18.20 4.09
CA LEU A 175 13.24 17.28 4.55
C LEU A 175 11.86 17.59 3.96
N GLN A 176 11.68 18.72 3.27
CA GLN A 176 10.36 19.12 2.74
C GLN A 176 9.82 18.15 1.68
N SER A 177 10.70 17.46 0.94
CA SER A 177 10.31 16.42 -0.01
C SER A 177 9.57 15.25 0.68
N VAL A 178 9.88 14.97 1.95
CA VAL A 178 9.26 13.90 2.75
C VAL A 178 7.78 14.18 2.97
N ILE A 179 7.38 15.44 3.16
CA ILE A 179 5.95 15.81 3.28
C ILE A 179 5.22 15.55 1.96
N THR A 180 5.85 15.84 0.83
CA THR A 180 5.27 15.55 -0.50
C THR A 180 5.08 14.05 -0.69
N SER A 181 6.05 13.23 -0.28
CA SER A 181 5.94 11.77 -0.24
C SER A 181 4.80 11.30 0.66
N ILE A 182 4.71 11.81 1.89
CA ILE A 182 3.68 11.45 2.88
C ILE A 182 2.27 11.77 2.36
N ARG A 183 2.08 12.87 1.63
CA ARG A 183 0.79 13.22 0.99
C ARG A 183 0.33 12.25 -0.10
N GLN A 184 1.20 11.36 -0.57
CA GLN A 184 0.81 10.30 -1.50
C GLN A 184 0.22 9.08 -0.78
N LEU A 185 0.29 9.02 0.54
CA LEU A 185 -0.31 7.95 1.34
C LEU A 185 -1.83 8.13 1.45
N PRO A 186 -2.58 7.05 1.67
CA PRO A 186 -4.01 7.15 1.94
C PRO A 186 -4.29 7.89 3.25
N LEU A 187 -5.36 8.67 3.29
CA LEU A 187 -5.87 9.27 4.53
C LEU A 187 -6.56 8.22 5.41
N ASP A 188 -7.37 7.37 4.79
CA ASP A 188 -8.22 6.41 5.49
C ASP A 188 -8.27 5.05 4.78
N GLY A 189 -9.03 4.12 5.35
CA GLY A 189 -9.21 2.79 4.78
C GLY A 189 -9.88 2.80 3.40
N ARG A 190 -10.75 3.76 3.10
CA ARG A 190 -11.43 3.87 1.80
C ARG A 190 -10.44 4.27 0.72
N GLU A 191 -9.60 5.27 0.98
CA GLU A 191 -8.53 5.68 0.07
C GLU A 191 -7.47 4.59 -0.11
N ALA A 192 -7.12 3.87 0.97
CA ALA A 192 -6.21 2.73 0.89
C ALA A 192 -6.77 1.63 -0.04
N VAL A 193 -8.06 1.33 0.09
CA VAL A 193 -8.77 0.41 -0.82
C VAL A 193 -8.82 0.96 -2.24
N ALA A 194 -9.05 2.26 -2.44
CA ALA A 194 -9.08 2.86 -3.78
C ALA A 194 -7.71 2.79 -4.50
N LYS A 195 -6.61 3.10 -3.80
CA LYS A 195 -5.24 2.94 -4.32
C LYS A 195 -4.96 1.49 -4.69
N LEU A 196 -5.36 0.56 -3.83
CA LEU A 196 -5.24 -0.87 -4.09
C LEU A 196 -6.10 -1.29 -5.30
N ALA A 197 -7.34 -0.81 -5.41
CA ALA A 197 -8.22 -1.10 -6.53
C ALA A 197 -7.63 -0.63 -7.87
N GLY A 198 -6.91 0.50 -7.90
CA GLY A 198 -6.16 0.93 -9.08
C GLY A 198 -5.06 -0.05 -9.49
N ALA A 199 -4.29 -0.55 -8.52
CA ALA A 199 -3.27 -1.58 -8.78
C ALA A 199 -3.91 -2.89 -9.27
N LEU A 200 -4.98 -3.35 -8.63
CA LEU A 200 -5.73 -4.55 -9.00
C LEU A 200 -6.35 -4.43 -10.40
N SER A 201 -6.91 -3.27 -10.75
CA SER A 201 -7.49 -3.03 -12.09
C SER A 201 -6.41 -3.08 -13.16
N SER A 202 -5.22 -2.55 -12.87
CA SER A 202 -4.05 -2.63 -13.77
C SER A 202 -3.61 -4.08 -13.96
N MET A 203 -3.53 -4.87 -12.88
CA MET A 203 -3.23 -6.29 -12.96
C MET A 203 -4.28 -7.04 -13.79
N ARG A 204 -5.58 -6.81 -13.56
CA ARG A 204 -6.68 -7.43 -14.31
C ARG A 204 -6.59 -7.15 -15.79
N LEU A 205 -6.37 -5.91 -16.20
CA LEU A 205 -6.19 -5.56 -17.61
C LEU A 205 -5.02 -6.33 -18.24
N LEU A 206 -3.89 -6.39 -17.54
CA LEU A 206 -2.71 -7.14 -17.98
C LEU A 206 -2.98 -8.65 -18.05
N PHE A 207 -3.75 -9.20 -17.11
CA PHE A 207 -4.18 -10.59 -17.11
C PHE A 207 -5.08 -10.89 -18.31
N SER A 208 -6.13 -10.10 -18.55
CA SER A 208 -7.04 -10.30 -19.68
C SER A 208 -6.30 -10.25 -21.02
N GLN A 209 -5.40 -9.28 -21.21
CA GLN A 209 -4.57 -9.19 -22.42
C GLN A 209 -3.62 -10.39 -22.56
N SER A 210 -3.01 -10.82 -21.46
CA SER A 210 -2.08 -11.96 -21.46
C SER A 210 -2.81 -13.28 -21.71
N LEU A 211 -4.01 -13.45 -21.17
CA LEU A 211 -4.86 -14.61 -21.35
C LEU A 211 -5.34 -14.72 -22.79
N ALA A 212 -5.86 -13.64 -23.37
CA ALA A 212 -6.28 -13.62 -24.78
C ALA A 212 -5.13 -14.04 -25.71
N ARG A 213 -3.93 -13.49 -25.49
CA ARG A 213 -2.73 -13.87 -26.26
C ARG A 213 -2.29 -15.30 -26.00
N ALA A 214 -2.39 -15.78 -24.76
CA ALA A 214 -2.02 -17.15 -24.40
C ALA A 214 -2.94 -18.18 -25.05
N SER A 215 -4.25 -17.95 -25.01
CA SER A 215 -5.26 -18.82 -25.60
C SER A 215 -5.15 -18.90 -27.12
N LEU A 216 -4.92 -17.77 -27.79
CA LEU A 216 -4.69 -17.73 -29.24
C LEU A 216 -3.45 -18.52 -29.70
N ILE A 217 -2.42 -18.62 -28.85
CA ILE A 217 -1.13 -19.26 -29.16
C ILE A 217 -1.00 -20.65 -28.49
N GLY A 218 -2.06 -21.15 -27.84
CA GLY A 218 -2.07 -22.48 -27.21
C GLY A 218 -1.17 -22.62 -25.97
N ARG A 219 -0.88 -21.52 -25.25
CA ARG A 219 -0.02 -21.53 -24.05
C ARG A 219 -0.76 -21.92 -22.76
N ALA A 220 -1.19 -23.17 -22.67
CA ALA A 220 -1.99 -23.69 -21.56
C ALA A 220 -1.44 -23.39 -20.16
N ARG A 221 -0.11 -23.43 -19.97
CA ARG A 221 0.54 -23.14 -18.67
C ARG A 221 0.43 -21.69 -18.23
N LEU A 222 0.57 -20.75 -19.17
CA LEU A 222 0.37 -19.32 -18.88
C LEU A 222 -1.10 -19.02 -18.57
N THR A 223 -2.02 -19.66 -19.29
CA THR A 223 -3.45 -19.59 -19.01
C THR A 223 -3.78 -20.08 -17.59
N ALA A 224 -3.26 -21.24 -17.18
CA ALA A 224 -3.46 -21.77 -15.82
C ALA A 224 -2.88 -20.84 -14.73
N ALA A 225 -1.68 -20.29 -14.96
CA ALA A 225 -1.06 -19.33 -14.05
C ALA A 225 -1.90 -18.05 -13.86
N ILE A 226 -2.41 -17.49 -14.96
CA ILE A 226 -3.26 -16.31 -14.94
C ILE A 226 -4.55 -16.59 -14.17
N LEU A 227 -5.22 -17.71 -14.44
CA LEU A 227 -6.46 -18.08 -13.78
C LEU A 227 -6.29 -18.34 -12.27
N SER A 228 -5.17 -18.95 -11.85
CA SER A 228 -4.87 -19.18 -10.43
C SER A 228 -4.68 -17.87 -9.66
N ILE A 229 -3.93 -16.92 -10.24
CA ILE A 229 -3.72 -15.61 -9.64
C ILE A 229 -5.03 -14.82 -9.67
N GLU A 230 -5.77 -14.83 -10.78
CA GLU A 230 -7.08 -14.17 -10.88
C GLU A 230 -8.07 -14.71 -9.85
N GLY A 231 -8.13 -16.02 -9.63
CA GLY A 231 -8.98 -16.64 -8.59
C GLY A 231 -8.67 -16.08 -7.20
N ALA A 232 -7.39 -15.99 -6.83
CA ALA A 232 -6.97 -15.39 -5.56
C ALA A 232 -7.33 -13.88 -5.48
N LEU A 233 -7.23 -13.16 -6.59
CA LEU A 233 -7.60 -11.74 -6.66
C LEU A 233 -9.12 -11.51 -6.63
N VAL A 234 -9.92 -12.43 -7.18
CA VAL A 234 -11.39 -12.40 -7.10
C VAL A 234 -11.86 -12.69 -5.69
N GLU A 235 -11.20 -13.60 -4.97
CA GLU A 235 -11.51 -13.84 -3.55
C GLU A 235 -11.28 -12.59 -2.69
N ILE A 236 -10.27 -11.77 -3.01
CA ILE A 236 -10.10 -10.45 -2.37
C ILE A 236 -11.08 -9.42 -2.91
N GLY A 237 -11.22 -9.33 -4.23
CA GLY A 237 -12.01 -8.32 -4.91
C GLY A 237 -13.50 -8.42 -4.57
N SER A 238 -14.02 -9.65 -4.43
CA SER A 238 -15.38 -9.90 -3.94
C SER A 238 -15.62 -9.40 -2.52
N ARG A 239 -14.55 -9.24 -1.71
CA ARG A 239 -14.59 -8.67 -0.36
C ARG A 239 -14.26 -7.17 -0.30
N LEU A 240 -13.89 -6.55 -1.42
CA LEU A 240 -13.41 -5.15 -1.48
C LEU A 240 -14.21 -4.25 -2.44
N THR A 241 -14.77 -4.78 -3.51
CA THR A 241 -15.40 -4.03 -4.59
C THR A 241 -16.41 -4.90 -5.35
N THR A 242 -17.70 -4.69 -5.14
CA THR A 242 -18.70 -5.00 -6.17
C THR A 242 -18.80 -3.73 -7.03
N PRO A 243 -18.46 -3.82 -8.34
CA PRO A 243 -19.43 -4.31 -9.30
C PRO A 243 -18.98 -5.63 -9.93
N LEU A 244 -19.90 -6.59 -9.89
CA LEU A 244 -19.89 -7.78 -10.73
C LEU A 244 -19.71 -7.35 -12.19
N ILE A 245 -18.55 -7.65 -12.77
CA ILE A 245 -18.52 -8.02 -14.18
C ILE A 245 -18.67 -9.53 -14.18
N LEU A 246 -19.90 -9.98 -14.33
CA LEU A 246 -20.20 -11.35 -14.72
C LEU A 246 -19.51 -11.57 -16.07
N ILE A 247 -18.33 -12.19 -16.08
CA ILE A 247 -17.82 -12.78 -17.30
C ILE A 247 -18.74 -13.96 -17.58
N ASN A 248 -19.71 -13.74 -18.47
CA ASN A 248 -20.58 -14.79 -18.94
C ASN A 248 -19.71 -15.91 -19.55
N GLY A 249 -19.77 -17.10 -18.96
CA GLY A 249 -18.93 -18.24 -19.36
C GLY A 249 -19.15 -18.67 -20.82
N SER A 250 -20.29 -18.33 -21.43
CA SER A 250 -20.54 -18.52 -22.86
C SER A 250 -19.72 -17.57 -23.73
N GLU A 251 -19.56 -16.30 -23.32
CA GLU A 251 -18.77 -15.31 -24.06
C GLU A 251 -17.28 -15.65 -24.05
N MET A 252 -16.78 -16.19 -22.94
CA MET A 252 -15.39 -16.66 -22.86
C MET A 252 -15.15 -17.91 -23.71
N ARG A 253 -16.11 -18.86 -23.75
CA ARG A 253 -16.04 -20.03 -24.64
C ARG A 253 -16.07 -19.62 -26.11
N ARG A 254 -16.94 -18.70 -26.47
CA ARG A 254 -17.05 -18.11 -27.82
C ARG A 254 -15.76 -17.40 -28.25
N LEU A 255 -15.14 -16.61 -27.37
CA LEU A 255 -13.86 -15.94 -27.63
C LEU A 255 -12.67 -16.91 -27.74
N MET A 256 -12.76 -18.08 -27.12
CA MET A 256 -11.76 -19.15 -27.20
C MET A 256 -12.01 -20.15 -28.34
N GLY A 257 -13.04 -19.92 -29.17
CA GLY A 257 -13.41 -20.85 -30.25
C GLY A 257 -13.85 -22.23 -29.76
N ILE A 258 -14.24 -22.34 -28.48
CA ILE A 258 -14.76 -23.56 -27.89
C ILE A 258 -16.26 -23.57 -28.18
N PRO A 259 -16.78 -24.55 -28.95
CA PRO A 259 -18.21 -24.60 -29.26
C PRO A 259 -19.02 -24.74 -27.97
N ASP A 260 -20.14 -23.99 -27.89
CA ASP A 260 -21.06 -24.08 -26.76
C ASP A 260 -21.68 -25.47 -26.72
N ILE A 261 -21.40 -26.21 -25.65
CA ILE A 261 -22.02 -27.51 -25.39
C ILE A 261 -23.25 -27.22 -24.52
N SER A 262 -24.28 -26.64 -25.14
CA SER A 262 -25.60 -26.54 -24.55
C SER A 262 -26.62 -27.05 -25.56
N SER A 263 -27.03 -28.30 -25.35
CA SER A 263 -28.32 -28.86 -25.78
C SER A 263 -29.44 -28.25 -24.96
#